data_AF-A0AAX2F0F4-F1
#
_entry.id   AF-A0AAX2F0F4-F1
#
_cell.length_a   1.000
_cell.length_b   1.000
_cell.length_c   1.000
_cell.angle_alpha   90.00
_cell.angle_beta   90.00
_cell.angle_gamma   90.00
#
_symmetry.space_group_name_H-M   'P 1'
#
loop_
_entity.id
_entity.type
_entity.pdbx_description
1 polymer ?
#
loop_
_entity_poly.entity_id
_entity_poly.type
_entity_poly.pdbx_seq_one_letter_code
_entity_poly.pdbx_strand_id
1 'polypeptide(L)'
;MGPEDEENARAREQQQNRFNELSDIFNKSNPSKDLTIDGQTIRQGEASNNYGTTKVYESQNISDEQIRNYAQQLAGETPLNEVRPGIYNAKLSDGTSITLREVSSSKTQTEAGWTIDIKGNQQL
;
A
#
# COMPACT_ATOMS: atom_id res chain seq x y z
N MET A 1 -21.42 -21.17 -7.10
CA MET A 1 -20.20 -20.56 -6.54
C MET A 1 -20.06 -21.09 -5.15
N GLY A 2 -18.90 -21.70 -4.86
CA GLY A 2 -18.55 -22.09 -3.51
C GLY A 2 -18.13 -20.87 -2.69
N PRO A 3 -17.98 -21.02 -1.36
CA PRO A 3 -17.51 -19.96 -0.48
C PRO A 3 -16.11 -19.43 -0.87
N GLU A 4 -15.27 -20.29 -1.44
CA GLU A 4 -13.93 -19.93 -1.95
C GLU A 4 -14.00 -19.00 -3.17
N ASP A 5 -14.98 -19.19 -4.06
CA ASP A 5 -15.17 -18.30 -5.22
C ASP A 5 -15.61 -16.88 -4.77
N GLU A 6 -16.41 -16.80 -3.70
CA GLU A 6 -16.87 -15.53 -3.14
C GLU A 6 -15.75 -14.77 -2.42
N GLU A 7 -14.91 -15.46 -1.66
CA GLU A 7 -13.77 -14.85 -0.98
C GLU A 7 -12.76 -14.28 -1.98
N ASN A 8 -12.46 -15.04 -3.02
CA ASN A 8 -11.57 -14.62 -4.10
C ASN A 8 -12.13 -13.41 -4.87
N ALA A 9 -13.45 -13.38 -5.12
CA ALA A 9 -14.09 -12.23 -5.76
C ALA A 9 -13.97 -10.96 -4.90
N ARG A 10 -14.17 -11.07 -3.58
CA ARG A 10 -14.04 -9.95 -2.63
C ARG A 10 -12.59 -9.44 -2.56
N ALA A 11 -11.61 -10.34 -2.52
CA ALA A 11 -10.20 -9.98 -2.51
C ALA A 11 -9.79 -9.20 -3.77
N ARG A 12 -10.30 -9.61 -4.94
CA ARG A 12 -10.07 -8.89 -6.22
C ARG A 12 -10.71 -7.52 -6.25
N GLU A 13 -11.95 -7.41 -5.78
CA GLU A 13 -12.65 -6.12 -5.72
C GLU A 13 -11.94 -5.16 -4.76
N GLN A 14 -11.54 -5.66 -3.59
CA GLN A 14 -10.77 -4.88 -2.63
C GLN A 14 -9.43 -4.43 -3.20
N GLN A 15 -8.70 -5.32 -3.87
CA GLN A 15 -7.44 -4.98 -4.54
C GLN A 15 -7.63 -3.88 -5.59
N GLN A 16 -8.66 -3.99 -6.44
CA GLN A 16 -8.95 -2.97 -7.45
C GLN A 16 -9.30 -1.62 -6.80
N ASN A 17 -10.09 -1.62 -5.73
CA ASN A 17 -10.42 -0.40 -4.99
C ASN A 17 -9.17 0.28 -4.42
N ARG A 18 -8.21 -0.49 -3.91
CA ARG A 18 -6.92 0.05 -3.43
C ARG A 18 -6.08 0.62 -4.56
N PHE A 19 -6.02 -0.04 -5.71
CA PHE A 19 -5.31 0.51 -6.87
C PHE A 19 -5.97 1.77 -7.41
N ASN A 20 -7.31 1.84 -7.45
CA ASN A 20 -8.04 3.05 -7.85
C ASN A 20 -7.71 4.22 -6.92
N GLU A 21 -7.75 4.01 -5.60
CA GLU A 21 -7.39 5.03 -4.61
C GLU A 21 -5.93 5.50 -4.80
N LEU A 22 -5.01 4.58 -5.05
CA LEU A 22 -3.62 4.92 -5.35
C LEU A 22 -3.49 5.70 -6.68
N SER A 23 -4.21 5.33 -7.72
CA SER A 23 -4.22 6.07 -8.99
C SER A 23 -4.71 7.52 -8.79
N ASP A 24 -5.68 7.74 -7.91
CA ASP A 24 -6.13 9.09 -7.54
C ASP A 24 -5.07 9.86 -6.74
N ILE A 25 -4.36 9.19 -5.83
CA ILE A 25 -3.24 9.79 -5.07
C ILE A 25 -2.09 10.21 -5.99
N PHE A 26 -1.76 9.39 -6.98
CA PHE A 26 -0.67 9.61 -7.94
C PHE A 26 -1.09 10.40 -9.19
N ASN A 27 -2.37 10.78 -9.28
CA ASN A 27 -2.90 11.62 -10.37
C ASN A 27 -2.16 12.97 -10.42
N LYS A 28 -1.49 13.27 -11.54
CA LYS A 28 -0.69 14.49 -11.71
C LYS A 28 -1.53 15.77 -11.83
N SER A 29 -2.79 15.67 -12.23
CA SER A 29 -3.66 16.83 -12.46
C SER A 29 -4.40 17.24 -11.19
N ASN A 30 -4.90 16.28 -10.41
CA ASN A 30 -5.60 16.54 -9.16
C ASN A 30 -5.37 15.39 -8.18
N PRO A 31 -4.21 15.34 -7.50
CA PRO A 31 -3.87 14.24 -6.61
C PRO A 31 -4.74 14.28 -5.34
N SER A 32 -5.31 13.12 -4.98
CA SER A 32 -5.85 12.93 -3.63
C SER A 32 -4.74 13.02 -2.59
N LYS A 33 -5.04 13.63 -1.45
CA LYS A 33 -4.16 13.71 -0.28
C LYS A 33 -4.53 12.72 0.81
N ASP A 34 -5.63 12.01 0.64
CA ASP A 34 -6.20 11.13 1.63
C ASP A 34 -5.94 9.68 1.21
N LEU A 35 -5.57 8.84 2.17
CA LEU A 35 -5.36 7.40 2.02
C LEU A 35 -6.15 6.66 3.10
N THR A 36 -6.87 5.61 2.74
CA THR A 36 -7.67 4.83 3.68
C THR A 36 -6.99 3.50 4.00
N ILE A 37 -6.64 3.30 5.27
CA ILE A 37 -6.11 2.05 5.80
C ILE A 37 -7.07 1.52 6.84
N ASP A 38 -7.64 0.33 6.60
CA ASP A 38 -8.52 -0.36 7.56
C ASP A 38 -9.68 0.51 8.10
N GLY A 39 -10.28 1.31 7.22
CA GLY A 39 -11.36 2.24 7.57
C GLY A 39 -10.91 3.56 8.21
N GLN A 40 -9.61 3.74 8.48
CA GLN A 40 -9.04 4.99 8.94
C GLN A 40 -8.46 5.78 7.76
N THR A 41 -8.96 6.99 7.56
CA THR A 41 -8.40 7.91 6.57
C THR A 41 -7.25 8.71 7.19
N ILE A 42 -6.07 8.59 6.59
CA ILE A 42 -4.87 9.36 6.93
C ILE A 42 -4.56 10.37 5.84
N ARG A 43 -3.95 11.48 6.23
CA ARG A 43 -3.60 12.57 5.32
C ARG A 43 -2.12 12.55 4.96
N GLN A 44 -1.85 12.97 3.74
CA GLN A 44 -0.51 13.19 3.24
C GLN A 44 0.17 14.31 4.04
N GLY A 45 1.32 14.00 4.63
CA GLY A 45 2.13 14.95 5.40
C GLY A 45 3.07 15.77 4.52
N GLU A 46 3.68 16.79 5.13
CA GLU A 46 4.55 17.78 4.45
C GLU A 46 5.85 17.18 3.90
N ALA A 47 6.28 16.01 4.40
CA ALA A 47 7.49 15.30 3.95
C ALA A 47 7.37 14.64 2.56
N SER A 48 6.22 14.78 1.90
CA SER A 48 6.03 14.26 0.55
C SER A 48 6.82 15.02 -0.50
N ASN A 49 7.40 14.32 -1.48
CA ASN A 49 8.23 14.98 -2.49
C ASN A 49 7.39 15.76 -3.52
N ASN A 50 7.93 16.87 -4.01
CA ASN A 50 7.29 17.67 -5.07
C ASN A 50 7.25 16.94 -6.43
N TYR A 51 8.02 15.87 -6.61
CA TYR A 51 8.05 15.08 -7.84
C TYR A 51 6.89 14.07 -7.96
N GLY A 52 6.11 13.87 -6.89
CA GLY A 52 4.88 13.09 -6.89
C GLY A 52 5.06 11.57 -6.88
N THR A 53 6.30 11.05 -6.85
CA THR A 53 6.60 9.60 -6.87
C THR A 53 6.65 8.98 -5.47
N THR A 54 6.76 9.82 -4.43
CA THR A 54 6.78 9.36 -3.03
C THR A 54 5.80 10.18 -2.23
N LYS A 55 4.80 9.50 -1.66
CA LYS A 55 3.76 10.07 -0.82
C LYS A 55 4.03 9.62 0.62
N VAL A 56 4.19 10.58 1.52
CA VAL A 56 4.41 10.33 2.95
C VAL A 56 3.12 10.69 3.67
N TYR A 57 2.58 9.76 4.46
CA TYR A 57 1.35 9.93 5.21
C TYR A 57 1.60 9.93 6.71
N GLU A 58 0.79 10.68 7.45
CA GLU A 58 0.82 10.71 8.90
C GLU A 58 0.12 9.46 9.47
N SER A 59 0.89 8.37 9.65
CA SER A 59 0.37 7.08 10.08
C SER A 59 0.55 6.79 11.57
N GLN A 60 0.72 7.82 12.42
CA GLN A 60 0.98 7.64 13.86
C GLN A 60 -0.14 6.89 14.60
N ASN A 61 -1.36 6.95 14.08
CA ASN A 61 -2.55 6.26 14.63
C ASN A 61 -2.86 4.94 13.92
N ILE A 62 -1.97 4.47 13.04
CA ILE A 62 -2.12 3.22 12.29
C ILE A 62 -1.12 2.21 12.87
N SER A 63 -1.62 1.02 13.21
CA SER A 63 -0.79 -0.07 13.71
C SER A 63 -0.02 -0.79 12.60
N ASP A 64 1.07 -1.47 12.98
CA ASP A 64 1.85 -2.29 12.05
C ASP A 64 1.00 -3.37 11.37
N GLU A 65 0.05 -3.96 12.10
CA GLU A 65 -0.89 -4.95 11.57
C GLU A 65 -1.79 -4.35 10.49
N GLN A 66 -2.31 -3.15 10.69
CA GLN A 66 -3.14 -2.45 9.70
C GLN A 66 -2.35 -2.13 8.43
N ILE A 67 -1.08 -1.76 8.56
CA ILE A 67 -0.20 -1.51 7.40
C ILE A 67 0.07 -2.82 6.64
N ARG A 68 0.33 -3.92 7.35
CA ARG A 68 0.48 -5.26 6.75
C ARG A 68 -0.79 -5.71 6.05
N ASN A 69 -1.95 -5.52 6.68
CA ASN A 69 -3.25 -5.82 6.10
C ASN A 69 -3.48 -4.99 4.83
N TYR A 70 -3.17 -3.70 4.85
CA TYR A 70 -3.24 -2.85 3.66
C TYR A 70 -2.33 -3.35 2.52
N ALA A 71 -1.08 -3.74 2.83
CA ALA A 71 -0.18 -4.34 1.85
C ALA A 71 -0.71 -5.68 1.31
N GLN A 72 -1.37 -6.48 2.14
CA GLN A 72 -2.06 -7.72 1.70
C GLN A 72 -3.25 -7.40 0.80
N GLN A 73 -4.03 -6.35 1.08
CA GLN A 73 -5.13 -5.92 0.21
C GLN A 73 -4.62 -5.50 -1.18
N LEU A 74 -3.45 -4.84 -1.25
CA LEU A 74 -2.79 -4.54 -2.54
C LEU A 74 -2.32 -5.81 -3.26
N ALA A 75 -1.93 -6.85 -2.51
CA ALA A 75 -1.55 -8.14 -3.07
C ALA A 75 -2.77 -9.02 -3.45
N GLY A 76 -3.97 -8.65 -3.03
CA GLY A 76 -5.20 -9.40 -3.28
C GLY A 76 -5.10 -10.83 -2.75
N GLU A 77 -5.36 -11.81 -3.63
CA GLU A 77 -5.26 -13.24 -3.33
C GLU A 77 -3.80 -13.72 -3.17
N THR A 78 -2.80 -12.93 -3.60
CA THR A 78 -1.39 -13.33 -3.49
C THR A 78 -0.89 -13.07 -2.07
N PRO A 79 -0.38 -14.08 -1.34
CA PRO A 79 0.08 -13.88 0.02
C PRO A 79 1.33 -13.00 0.06
N LEU A 80 1.36 -12.05 0.98
CA LEU A 80 2.52 -11.25 1.29
C LEU A 80 3.48 -12.06 2.18
N ASN A 81 4.57 -12.56 1.58
CA ASN A 81 5.51 -13.44 2.28
C ASN A 81 6.66 -12.65 2.90
N GLU A 82 7.03 -12.96 4.15
CA GLU A 82 8.24 -12.41 4.76
C GLU A 82 9.47 -13.01 4.10
N VAL A 83 10.19 -12.18 3.33
CA VAL A 83 11.42 -12.61 2.64
C VAL A 83 12.66 -12.35 3.49
N ARG A 84 12.58 -11.37 4.41
CA ARG A 84 13.57 -11.02 5.42
C ARG A 84 12.85 -10.39 6.62
N PRO A 85 13.42 -10.39 7.83
CA PRO A 85 12.83 -9.71 8.97
C PRO A 85 12.46 -8.26 8.62
N GLY A 86 11.18 -7.92 8.76
CA GLY A 86 10.67 -6.58 8.45
C GLY A 86 10.56 -6.26 6.96
N ILE A 87 10.73 -7.24 6.06
CA ILE A 87 10.55 -7.08 4.60
C ILE A 87 9.64 -8.19 4.07
N TYR A 88 8.50 -7.77 3.55
CA TYR A 88 7.49 -8.65 2.98
C TYR A 88 7.32 -8.36 1.48
N ASN A 89 7.12 -9.40 0.68
CA ASN A 89 6.98 -9.26 -0.76
C ASN A 89 5.85 -10.15 -1.30
N ALA A 90 5.12 -9.61 -2.27
CA ALA A 90 4.19 -10.35 -3.11
C ALA A 90 4.47 -10.03 -4.57
N LYS A 91 4.52 -11.06 -5.42
CA LYS A 91 4.63 -10.93 -6.86
C LYS A 91 3.34 -11.40 -7.51
N LEU A 92 2.59 -10.46 -8.07
CA LEU A 92 1.33 -10.68 -8.72
C LEU A 92 1.54 -11.30 -10.11
N SER A 93 0.50 -11.96 -10.61
CA SER A 93 0.51 -12.65 -11.92
C SER A 93 0.66 -11.72 -13.12
N ASP A 94 0.27 -10.45 -12.97
CA ASP A 94 0.41 -9.38 -13.97
C ASP A 94 1.84 -8.82 -14.05
N GLY A 95 2.76 -9.29 -13.20
CA GLY A 95 4.13 -8.79 -13.11
C GLY A 95 4.32 -7.67 -12.07
N THR A 96 3.24 -7.18 -11.46
CA THR A 96 3.32 -6.21 -10.37
C THR A 96 4.00 -6.83 -9.15
N SER A 97 4.88 -6.08 -8.50
CA SER A 97 5.56 -6.47 -7.26
C SER A 97 5.23 -5.49 -6.16
N ILE A 98 4.68 -5.99 -5.05
CA ILE A 98 4.38 -5.25 -3.84
C ILE A 98 5.43 -5.59 -2.80
N THR A 99 6.13 -4.61 -2.26
CA THR A 99 7.12 -4.80 -1.18
C THR A 99 6.77 -3.90 -0.01
N LEU A 100 6.51 -4.50 1.15
CA LEU A 100 6.37 -3.79 2.41
C LEU A 100 7.69 -3.88 3.17
N ARG A 101 8.22 -2.74 3.61
CA ARG A 101 9.47 -2.65 4.38
C ARG A 101 9.26 -1.85 5.65
N GLU A 102 9.66 -2.42 6.78
CA GLU A 102 9.85 -1.71 8.04
C GLU A 102 11.11 -0.85 7.94
N VAL A 103 11.01 0.45 8.20
CA VAL A 103 12.14 1.37 8.16
C VAL A 103 12.73 1.44 9.57
N SER A 104 13.57 0.45 9.92
CA SER A 104 14.20 0.38 11.23
C SER A 104 15.12 1.58 11.49
N SER A 105 14.67 2.47 12.39
CA SER A 105 15.43 3.35 13.29
C SER A 105 16.65 4.11 12.74
N SER A 106 16.52 4.76 11.58
CA SER A 106 17.28 6.00 11.31
C SER A 106 16.29 7.13 10.99
N LYS A 107 15.68 7.63 12.08
CA LYS A 107 14.60 8.64 12.20
C LYS A 107 14.89 10.03 11.60
N THR A 108 15.77 10.19 10.62
CA THR A 108 16.32 11.51 10.30
C THR A 108 15.64 12.25 9.14
N GLN A 109 14.54 11.75 8.54
CA GLN A 109 13.90 12.56 7.48
C GLN A 109 12.39 12.41 7.23
N THR A 110 11.74 11.26 7.51
CA THR A 110 10.31 11.08 7.16
C THR A 110 9.41 10.60 8.30
N GLU A 111 9.98 10.21 9.45
CA GLU A 111 9.25 9.60 10.59
C GLU A 111 8.37 8.38 10.26
N ALA A 112 8.39 7.90 9.02
CA ALA A 112 7.58 6.78 8.56
C ALA A 112 8.13 5.45 9.09
N GLY A 113 7.31 4.69 9.82
CA GLY A 113 7.65 3.36 10.32
C GLY A 113 7.70 2.29 9.22
N TRP A 114 7.04 2.55 8.08
CA TRP A 114 6.90 1.59 6.99
C TRP A 114 7.00 2.26 5.60
N THR A 115 7.42 1.49 4.60
CA THR A 115 7.40 1.86 3.18
C THR A 115 6.71 0.76 2.39
N ILE A 116 5.86 1.14 1.43
CA ILE A 116 5.23 0.22 0.47
C ILE A 116 5.72 0.61 -0.94
N ASP A 117 6.49 -0.28 -1.56
CA ASP A 117 6.92 -0.15 -2.94
C ASP A 117 5.99 -0.95 -3.86
N ILE A 118 5.46 -0.30 -4.89
CA ILE A 118 4.69 -0.94 -5.96
C ILE A 118 5.45 -0.75 -7.25
N LYS A 119 5.82 -1.85 -7.91
CA LYS A 119 6.61 -1.84 -9.15
C LYS A 119 5.95 -2.67 -10.23
N GLY A 120 6.03 -2.22 -11.48
CA GLY A 120 5.52 -2.97 -12.63
C GLY A 120 4.01 -2.84 -12.87
N ASN A 121 3.29 -2.06 -12.05
CA ASN A 121 1.88 -1.76 -12.29
C ASN A 121 1.76 -0.62 -13.31
N GLN A 122 1.04 -0.85 -14.42
CA GLN A 122 0.86 0.15 -15.49
C GLN A 122 -0.24 1.18 -15.20
N GLN A 123 -1.04 0.96 -14.16
CA GLN A 123 -2.16 1.84 -13.76
C GLN A 123 -1.73 2.98 -12.83
N LEU A 124 -0.48 2.93 -12.34
CA LEU A 124 0.15 3.91 -11.44
C LEU A 124 1.31 4.62 -12.15
#